data_AF-A0A7W5YAM3-F1
#
_entry.id   AF-A0A7W5YAM3-F1
#
_cell.length_a   1.000
_cell.length_b   1.000
_cell.length_c   1.000
_cell.angle_alpha   90.00
_cell.angle_beta   90.00
_cell.angle_gamma   90.00
#
_symmetry.space_group_name_H-M   'P 1'
#
loop_
_entity.id
_entity.type
_entity.pdbx_description
1 polymer ?
#
loop_
_entity_poly.entity_id
_entity_poly.type
_entity_poly.pdbx_seq_one_letter_code
_entity_poly.pdbx_strand_id
1 'polypeptide(L)'
;MPLAELTGVLERVAAARGGVLGVLPGLLVEPDDSWTPLQELTREPYTLLSALIEQTAGRYDAPRHVGAALLWKTLGYWLTFPMAVGWALDGRAPVMRYEDTYFKQSEAGVTVAATEVTVVDSPQAIAEALRQSQEPLVKAISGQARVGARTLWGSTAEAFAHPMTAVLQGDYMGLLRAVGRPVDGLLEQTADGYRRRTCCLWVTLPEAEPCSTCCVLRESCAA
;
A
#
# COMPACT_ATOMS: atom_id res chain seq x y z
N MET A 1 21.62 -3.93 1.85
CA MET A 1 21.14 -4.22 0.50
C MET A 1 21.72 -3.25 -0.52
N PRO A 2 22.44 -3.72 -1.55
CA PRO A 2 22.46 -2.99 -2.81
C PRO A 2 21.02 -3.02 -3.37
N LEU A 3 20.45 -1.86 -3.72
CA LEU A 3 19.12 -1.77 -4.35
C LEU A 3 18.95 -2.73 -5.54
N ALA A 4 20.04 -3.19 -6.15
CA ALA A 4 20.07 -4.19 -7.22
C ALA A 4 19.29 -5.48 -6.94
N GLU A 5 19.40 -6.09 -5.75
CA GLU A 5 18.67 -7.35 -5.48
C GLU A 5 17.16 -7.13 -5.43
N LEU A 6 16.74 -6.07 -4.75
CA LEU A 6 15.36 -5.62 -4.73
C LEU A 6 14.87 -5.32 -6.13
N THR A 7 15.61 -4.54 -6.91
CA THR A 7 15.27 -4.23 -8.30
C THR A 7 15.06 -5.49 -9.12
N GLY A 8 15.93 -6.48 -8.99
CA GLY A 8 15.76 -7.78 -9.64
C GLY A 8 14.48 -8.52 -9.21
N VAL A 9 14.04 -8.40 -7.95
CA VAL A 9 12.73 -8.93 -7.52
C VAL A 9 11.59 -8.15 -8.16
N LEU A 10 11.64 -6.81 -8.14
CA LEU A 10 10.60 -5.95 -8.70
C LEU A 10 10.43 -6.17 -10.21
N GLU A 11 11.52 -6.34 -10.95
CA GLU A 11 11.52 -6.67 -12.38
C GLU A 11 10.84 -8.03 -12.65
N ARG A 12 11.13 -9.04 -11.82
CA ARG A 12 10.46 -10.36 -11.95
C ARG A 12 8.97 -10.25 -11.67
N VAL A 13 8.56 -9.47 -10.66
CA VAL A 13 7.14 -9.24 -10.35
C VAL A 13 6.46 -8.50 -11.50
N ALA A 14 7.11 -7.47 -12.07
CA ALA A 14 6.60 -6.75 -13.23
C ALA A 14 6.42 -7.72 -14.42
N ALA A 15 7.42 -8.54 -14.74
CA ALA A 15 7.35 -9.52 -15.82
C ALA A 15 6.19 -10.53 -15.62
N ALA A 16 6.00 -11.03 -14.40
CA ALA A 16 4.91 -11.94 -14.07
C ALA A 16 3.52 -11.28 -14.19
N ARG A 17 3.44 -9.95 -14.17
CA ARG A 17 2.22 -9.15 -14.30
C ARG A 17 2.09 -8.49 -15.67
N GLY A 18 2.79 -9.00 -16.68
CA GLY A 18 2.72 -8.46 -18.05
C GLY A 18 3.28 -7.04 -18.18
N GLY A 19 4.21 -6.66 -17.31
CA GLY A 19 4.81 -5.31 -17.25
C GLY A 19 4.09 -4.35 -16.32
N VAL A 20 2.93 -4.70 -15.76
CA VAL A 20 2.14 -3.81 -14.90
C VAL A 20 2.66 -3.87 -13.46
N LEU A 21 3.36 -2.80 -13.05
CA LEU A 21 3.85 -2.59 -11.69
C LEU A 21 3.62 -1.13 -11.29
N GLY A 22 2.99 -0.89 -10.14
CA GLY A 22 2.71 0.48 -9.68
C GLY A 22 3.85 1.12 -8.90
N VAL A 23 5.06 0.61 -9.04
CA VAL A 23 6.29 1.22 -8.57
C VAL A 23 7.37 0.99 -9.61
N LEU A 24 8.26 1.95 -9.86
CA LEU A 24 9.40 1.70 -10.75
C LEU A 24 10.34 0.65 -10.13
N PRO A 25 10.82 -0.37 -10.87
CA PRO A 25 11.72 -1.38 -10.29
C PRO A 25 13.03 -0.82 -9.70
N GLY A 26 13.54 0.27 -10.26
CA GLY A 26 14.70 0.99 -9.71
C GLY A 26 14.36 1.90 -8.53
N LEU A 27 13.07 2.07 -8.21
CA LEU A 27 12.48 3.04 -7.28
C LEU A 27 12.76 4.53 -7.59
N LEU A 28 13.80 4.82 -8.36
CA LEU A 28 14.27 6.16 -8.64
C LEU A 28 13.65 6.75 -9.92
N VAL A 29 13.43 8.07 -9.90
CA VAL A 29 12.97 8.83 -11.06
C VAL A 29 13.60 10.23 -11.08
N GLU A 30 13.92 10.72 -12.28
CA GLU A 30 14.08 12.14 -12.56
C GLU A 30 12.74 12.63 -13.16
N PRO A 31 11.87 13.29 -12.37
CA PRO A 31 10.51 13.57 -12.79
C PRO A 31 10.46 14.61 -13.92
N ASP A 32 9.74 14.29 -14.98
CA ASP A 32 9.28 15.24 -16.00
C ASP A 32 7.85 15.72 -15.68
N ASP A 33 7.25 16.47 -16.61
CA ASP A 33 5.89 17.03 -16.45
C ASP A 33 4.77 15.96 -16.33
N SER A 34 5.08 14.67 -16.55
CA SER A 34 4.13 13.57 -16.37
C SER A 34 4.01 13.09 -14.91
N TRP A 35 4.92 13.52 -14.04
CA TRP A 35 4.97 13.12 -12.64
C TRP A 35 4.49 14.23 -11.72
N THR A 36 3.65 13.86 -10.75
CA THR A 36 3.14 14.80 -9.76
C THR A 36 3.78 14.51 -8.40
N PRO A 37 4.31 15.51 -7.67
CA PRO A 37 4.77 15.33 -6.30
C PRO A 37 3.65 14.78 -5.43
N LEU A 38 3.93 13.79 -4.58
CA LEU A 38 2.94 13.16 -3.71
C LEU A 38 2.34 14.16 -2.71
N GLN A 39 3.09 15.22 -2.37
CA GLN A 39 2.67 16.34 -1.51
C GLN A 39 1.45 17.10 -2.03
N GLU A 40 1.26 17.15 -3.36
CA GLU A 40 0.12 17.84 -3.97
C GLU A 40 -1.22 17.16 -3.63
N LEU A 41 -1.21 15.90 -3.15
CA LEU A 41 -2.41 15.22 -2.67
C LEU A 41 -2.93 15.74 -1.32
N THR A 42 -2.07 16.31 -0.48
CA THR A 42 -2.48 16.89 0.81
C THR A 42 -2.61 18.40 0.77
N ARG A 43 -2.38 19.02 -0.40
CA ARG A 43 -2.48 20.46 -0.55
C ARG A 43 -3.95 20.90 -0.55
N GLU A 44 -4.32 21.76 0.39
CA GLU A 44 -5.66 22.36 0.41
C GLU A 44 -5.90 23.19 -0.86
N PRO A 45 -7.11 23.11 -1.47
CA PRO A 45 -8.34 22.53 -0.94
C PRO A 45 -8.56 21.04 -1.30
N TYR A 46 -7.49 20.24 -1.42
CA TYR A 46 -7.50 18.81 -1.75
C TYR A 46 -8.12 18.50 -3.12
N THR A 47 -8.00 19.42 -4.07
CA THR A 47 -8.60 19.28 -5.41
C THR A 47 -8.12 18.04 -6.12
N LEU A 48 -6.80 17.82 -6.15
CA LEU A 48 -6.20 16.66 -6.83
C LEU A 48 -6.61 15.34 -6.18
N LEU A 49 -6.55 15.26 -4.86
CA LEU A 49 -6.98 14.09 -4.12
C LEU A 49 -8.46 13.78 -4.35
N SER A 50 -9.33 14.79 -4.28
CA SER A 50 -10.75 14.63 -4.53
C SER A 50 -11.04 14.14 -5.95
N ALA A 51 -10.31 14.64 -6.96
CA ALA A 51 -10.44 14.18 -8.33
C ALA A 51 -10.05 12.70 -8.49
N LEU A 52 -8.95 12.27 -7.86
CA LEU A 52 -8.53 10.86 -7.89
C LEU A 52 -9.52 9.94 -7.17
N ILE A 53 -10.11 10.40 -6.06
CA ILE A 53 -11.15 9.66 -5.34
C ILE A 53 -12.38 9.48 -6.24
N GLU A 54 -12.86 10.54 -6.90
CA GLU A 54 -14.02 10.45 -7.79
C GLU A 54 -13.73 9.59 -9.03
N GLN A 55 -12.54 9.71 -9.60
CA GLN A 55 -12.13 8.87 -10.72
C GLN A 55 -12.11 7.39 -10.32
N THR A 56 -11.57 7.07 -9.14
CA THR A 56 -11.54 5.70 -8.63
C THR A 56 -12.96 5.20 -8.34
N ALA A 57 -13.81 6.03 -7.72
CA ALA A 57 -15.21 5.71 -7.47
C ALA A 57 -15.96 5.41 -8.77
N GLY A 58 -15.82 6.27 -9.78
CA GLY A 58 -16.44 6.09 -11.10
C GLY A 58 -15.94 4.84 -11.84
N ARG A 59 -14.65 4.49 -11.72
CA ARG A 59 -14.09 3.26 -12.32
C ARG A 59 -14.79 1.98 -11.82
N TYR A 60 -15.23 1.98 -10.57
CA TYR A 60 -15.82 0.81 -9.92
C TYR A 60 -17.34 0.92 -9.70
N ASP A 61 -17.99 1.95 -10.28
CA ASP A 61 -19.39 2.28 -10.01
C ASP A 61 -19.73 2.28 -8.51
N ALA A 62 -18.87 2.93 -7.73
CA ALA A 62 -18.85 2.82 -6.27
C ALA A 62 -19.16 4.16 -5.58
N PRO A 63 -19.69 4.14 -4.35
CA PRO A 63 -19.77 5.35 -3.54
C PRO A 63 -18.38 5.98 -3.30
N ARG A 64 -18.33 7.31 -3.17
CA ARG A 64 -17.09 8.09 -2.96
C ARG A 64 -16.17 7.51 -1.87
N HIS A 65 -16.72 7.08 -0.74
CA HIS A 65 -15.94 6.50 0.37
C HIS A 65 -15.32 5.12 0.03
N VAL A 66 -15.99 4.33 -0.82
CA VAL A 66 -15.42 3.08 -1.35
C VAL A 66 -14.30 3.40 -2.33
N GLY A 67 -14.52 4.34 -3.26
CA GLY A 67 -13.48 4.82 -4.17
C GLY A 67 -12.23 5.33 -3.44
N ALA A 68 -12.41 6.06 -2.35
CA ALA A 68 -11.32 6.51 -1.49
C ALA A 68 -10.54 5.36 -0.82
N ALA A 69 -11.25 4.33 -0.33
CA ALA A 69 -10.60 3.16 0.24
C ALA A 69 -9.82 2.35 -0.81
N LEU A 70 -10.34 2.25 -2.05
CA LEU A 70 -9.68 1.55 -3.16
C LEU A 70 -8.48 2.33 -3.73
N LEU A 71 -8.57 3.66 -3.77
CA LEU A 71 -7.45 4.53 -4.10
C LEU A 71 -6.32 4.29 -3.10
N TRP A 72 -6.62 4.32 -1.80
CA TRP A 72 -5.62 4.02 -0.77
C TRP A 72 -5.09 2.59 -0.83
N LYS A 73 -5.95 1.60 -1.10
CA LYS A 73 -5.53 0.22 -1.29
C LYS A 73 -4.47 0.11 -2.37
N THR A 74 -4.55 0.92 -3.42
CA THR A 74 -3.57 0.93 -4.51
C THR A 74 -2.33 1.74 -4.16
N LEU A 75 -2.49 3.01 -3.78
CA LEU A 75 -1.38 3.92 -3.47
C LEU A 75 -0.57 3.44 -2.27
N GLY A 76 -1.24 3.13 -1.16
CA GLY A 76 -0.60 2.61 0.05
C GLY A 76 0.06 1.26 -0.16
N TYR A 77 -0.47 0.42 -1.07
CA TYR A 77 0.19 -0.81 -1.45
C TYR A 77 1.53 -0.55 -2.14
N TRP A 78 1.57 0.33 -3.14
CA TRP A 78 2.82 0.59 -3.86
C TRP A 78 3.86 1.37 -3.08
N LEU A 79 3.45 2.20 -2.11
CA LEU A 79 4.37 2.82 -1.15
C LEU A 79 5.00 1.79 -0.19
N THR A 80 4.24 0.76 0.18
CA THR A 80 4.65 -0.24 1.18
C THR A 80 5.37 -1.44 0.56
N PHE A 81 5.05 -1.77 -0.69
CA PHE A 81 5.54 -2.97 -1.37
C PHE A 81 7.08 -3.08 -1.36
N PRO A 82 7.86 -2.03 -1.71
CA PRO A 82 9.32 -2.09 -1.64
C PRO A 82 9.83 -2.30 -0.22
N MET A 83 9.19 -1.70 0.78
CA MET A 83 9.57 -1.85 2.20
C MET A 83 9.44 -3.31 2.64
N ALA A 84 8.33 -3.96 2.28
CA ALA A 84 8.05 -5.35 2.62
C ALA A 84 9.02 -6.32 1.94
N VAL A 85 9.25 -6.14 0.63
CA VAL A 85 10.17 -6.97 -0.14
C VAL A 85 11.61 -6.80 0.35
N GLY A 86 12.08 -5.56 0.56
CA GLY A 86 13.42 -5.30 1.08
C GLY A 86 13.61 -5.93 2.47
N TRP A 87 12.64 -5.75 3.37
CA TRP A 87 12.72 -6.35 4.70
C TRP A 87 12.80 -7.87 4.66
N ALA A 88 12.03 -8.53 3.78
CA ALA A 88 12.07 -9.97 3.62
C ALA A 88 13.38 -10.50 3.02
N LEU A 89 14.11 -9.67 2.25
CA LEU A 89 15.39 -10.05 1.66
C LEU A 89 16.53 -10.06 2.68
N ASP A 90 16.74 -8.94 3.39
CA ASP A 90 17.90 -8.77 4.27
C ASP A 90 17.63 -7.98 5.56
N GLY A 91 16.36 -7.78 5.93
CA GLY A 91 15.98 -6.99 7.11
C GLY A 91 16.18 -5.49 6.92
N ARG A 92 16.25 -4.99 5.67
CA ARG A 92 16.37 -3.56 5.38
C ARG A 92 15.25 -3.10 4.45
N ALA A 93 14.55 -2.04 4.82
CA ALA A 93 13.44 -1.51 4.05
C ALA A 93 13.84 -0.24 3.26
N PRO A 94 13.68 -0.22 1.92
CA PRO A 94 13.75 1.01 1.15
C PRO A 94 12.50 1.87 1.42
N VAL A 95 12.73 3.13 1.75
CA VAL A 95 11.70 4.12 2.07
C VAL A 95 11.75 5.24 1.04
N MET A 96 10.63 5.42 0.35
CA MET A 96 10.36 6.62 -0.44
C MET A 96 9.72 7.66 0.49
N ARG A 97 10.46 8.71 0.85
CA ARG A 97 9.95 9.74 1.77
C ARG A 97 8.88 10.59 1.10
N TYR A 98 8.03 11.21 1.90
CA TYR A 98 6.89 11.97 1.38
C TYR A 98 7.30 13.08 0.41
N GLU A 99 8.39 13.77 0.72
CA GLU A 99 9.00 14.85 -0.04
C GLU A 99 9.71 14.42 -1.32
N ASP A 100 10.20 13.20 -1.37
CA ASP A 100 10.92 12.69 -2.53
C ASP A 100 10.01 11.90 -3.46
N THR A 101 8.80 11.55 -3.03
CA THR A 101 7.91 10.65 -3.77
C THR A 101 7.08 11.41 -4.79
N TYR A 102 7.01 10.84 -5.98
CA TYR A 102 6.17 11.26 -7.09
C TYR A 102 5.22 10.14 -7.48
N PHE A 103 4.09 10.51 -8.08
CA PHE A 103 3.15 9.55 -8.62
C PHE A 103 2.63 10.00 -9.98
N LYS A 104 2.11 9.05 -10.74
CA LYS A 104 1.27 9.29 -11.91
C LYS A 104 0.21 8.21 -12.05
N GLN A 105 -0.87 8.52 -12.76
CA GLN A 105 -1.87 7.51 -13.11
C GLN A 105 -1.27 6.50 -14.11
N SER A 106 -1.64 5.24 -13.98
CA SER A 106 -1.11 4.16 -14.82
C SER A 106 -2.09 2.98 -14.86
N GLU A 107 -1.77 1.94 -15.64
CA GLU A 107 -2.57 0.71 -15.66
C GLU A 107 -2.61 -0.01 -14.30
N ALA A 108 -1.59 0.19 -13.45
CA ALA A 108 -1.55 -0.28 -12.07
C ALA A 108 -2.43 0.57 -11.11
N GLY A 109 -3.26 1.46 -11.65
CA GLY A 109 -3.99 2.51 -10.94
C GLY A 109 -3.11 3.74 -10.74
N VAL A 110 -2.02 3.59 -9.98
CA VAL A 110 -0.97 4.60 -9.85
C VAL A 110 0.41 3.93 -9.95
N THR A 111 1.37 4.65 -10.51
CA THR A 111 2.79 4.31 -10.42
C THR A 111 3.46 5.33 -9.52
N VAL A 112 4.25 4.86 -8.55
CA VAL A 112 5.07 5.71 -7.67
C VAL A 112 6.57 5.49 -7.93
N ALA A 113 7.35 6.51 -7.65
CA ALA A 113 8.81 6.48 -7.62
C ALA A 113 9.28 7.64 -6.75
N ALA A 114 10.57 7.70 -6.44
CA ALA A 114 11.15 8.80 -5.69
C ALA A 114 12.40 9.37 -6.36
N THR A 115 12.71 10.63 -6.08
CA THR A 115 14.00 11.22 -6.45
C THR A 115 15.12 10.69 -5.57
N GLU A 116 14.80 10.25 -4.36
CA GLU A 116 15.72 9.66 -3.39
C GLU A 116 15.05 8.53 -2.60
N VAL A 117 15.83 7.50 -2.25
CA VAL A 117 15.37 6.37 -1.41
C VAL A 117 16.29 6.25 -0.21
N THR A 118 15.69 6.31 0.98
CA THR A 118 16.40 6.04 2.25
C THR A 118 16.26 4.57 2.61
N VAL A 119 17.35 3.88 2.95
CA VAL A 119 17.28 2.50 3.43
C VAL A 119 17.33 2.49 4.95
N VAL A 120 16.33 1.89 5.59
CA VAL A 120 16.26 1.71 7.04
C VAL A 120 16.43 0.23 7.42
N ASP A 121 16.91 -0.05 8.61
CA ASP A 121 17.27 -1.41 9.07
C ASP A 121 16.65 -1.78 10.44
N SER A 122 15.61 -1.05 10.85
CA SER A 122 14.84 -1.38 12.05
C SER A 122 13.33 -1.24 11.84
N PRO A 123 12.52 -2.04 12.54
CA PRO A 123 11.05 -1.91 12.48
C PRO A 123 10.57 -0.55 13.02
N GLN A 124 11.29 0.06 13.95
CA GLN A 124 10.96 1.40 14.48
C GLN A 124 11.17 2.49 13.43
N ALA A 125 12.22 2.38 12.61
CA ALA A 125 12.44 3.28 11.49
C ALA A 125 11.39 3.09 10.38
N ILE A 126 10.92 1.85 10.15
CA ILE A 126 9.74 1.59 9.30
C ILE A 126 8.50 2.30 9.87
N ALA A 127 8.24 2.19 11.17
CA ALA A 127 7.10 2.84 11.81
C ALA A 127 7.14 4.37 11.64
N GLU A 128 8.33 4.96 11.75
CA GLU A 128 8.53 6.39 11.52
C GLU A 128 8.31 6.76 10.05
N ALA A 129 8.85 5.99 9.12
CA ALA A 129 8.61 6.17 7.69
C ALA A 129 7.12 6.14 7.34
N LEU A 130 6.33 5.23 7.94
CA LEU A 130 4.88 5.19 7.74
C LEU A 130 4.18 6.45 8.28
N ARG A 131 4.59 6.96 9.45
CA ARG A 131 4.05 8.20 10.01
C ARG A 131 4.36 9.41 9.13
N GLN A 132 5.58 9.48 8.59
CA GLN A 132 6.00 10.61 7.76
C GLN A 132 5.40 10.58 6.36
N SER A 133 5.34 9.39 5.72
CA SER A 133 4.93 9.26 4.32
C SER A 133 3.44 8.94 4.10
N GLN A 134 2.83 8.17 5.00
CA GLN A 134 1.46 7.66 4.80
C GLN A 134 0.42 8.35 5.69
N GLU A 135 0.77 8.76 6.91
CA GLU A 135 -0.20 9.37 7.82
C GLU A 135 -0.84 10.67 7.28
N PRO A 136 -0.11 11.59 6.61
CA PRO A 136 -0.73 12.78 6.00
C PRO A 136 -1.80 12.42 4.97
N LEU A 137 -1.52 11.43 4.12
CA LEU A 137 -2.45 10.93 3.10
C LEU A 137 -3.65 10.24 3.74
N VAL A 138 -3.43 9.38 4.74
CA VAL A 138 -4.51 8.72 5.49
C VAL A 138 -5.43 9.75 6.12
N LYS A 139 -4.88 10.80 6.76
CA LYS A 139 -5.67 11.91 7.34
C LYS A 139 -6.47 12.65 6.28
N ALA A 140 -5.84 13.01 5.16
CA ALA A 140 -6.51 13.72 4.07
C ALA A 140 -7.65 12.88 3.47
N ILE A 141 -7.41 11.60 3.17
CA ILE A 141 -8.43 10.68 2.64
C ILE A 141 -9.58 10.50 3.63
N SER A 142 -9.27 10.25 4.90
CA SER A 142 -10.29 10.14 5.96
C SER A 142 -11.14 11.41 6.06
N GLY A 143 -10.52 12.60 5.97
CA GLY A 143 -11.24 13.87 5.98
C GLY A 143 -12.12 14.10 4.76
N GLN A 144 -11.61 13.77 3.56
CA GLN A 144 -12.29 14.06 2.28
C GLN A 144 -13.42 13.08 1.92
N ALA A 145 -13.40 11.86 2.46
CA ALA A 145 -14.33 10.80 2.07
C ALA A 145 -14.96 10.04 3.25
N ARG A 146 -14.68 10.46 4.50
CA ARG A 146 -15.20 9.84 5.74
C ARG A 146 -14.91 8.33 5.87
N VAL A 147 -13.81 7.87 5.29
CA VAL A 147 -13.31 6.51 5.50
C VAL A 147 -12.53 6.45 6.80
N GLY A 148 -12.81 5.46 7.66
CA GLY A 148 -12.10 5.31 8.94
C GLY A 148 -10.60 5.04 8.74
N ALA A 149 -9.74 5.76 9.47
CA ALA A 149 -8.29 5.59 9.37
C ALA A 149 -7.82 4.15 9.64
N ARG A 150 -8.48 3.42 10.56
CA ARG A 150 -8.20 2.00 10.84
C ARG A 150 -8.40 1.13 9.59
N THR A 151 -9.40 1.41 8.77
CA THR A 151 -9.64 0.71 7.49
C THR A 151 -8.48 0.94 6.51
N LEU A 152 -8.00 2.18 6.42
CA LEU A 152 -6.89 2.56 5.54
C LEU A 152 -5.58 1.89 5.98
N TRP A 153 -5.25 1.96 7.27
CA TRP A 153 -4.08 1.27 7.83
C TRP A 153 -4.18 -0.26 7.70
N GLY A 154 -5.38 -0.82 7.67
CA GLY A 154 -5.57 -2.24 7.40
C GLY A 154 -5.12 -2.64 6.00
N SER A 155 -5.22 -1.73 5.01
CA SER A 155 -4.69 -1.97 3.66
C SER A 155 -3.17 -1.85 3.64
N THR A 156 -2.59 -0.92 4.39
CA THR A 156 -1.13 -0.84 4.59
C THR A 156 -0.58 -2.09 5.27
N ALA A 157 -1.25 -2.61 6.31
CA ALA A 157 -0.83 -3.85 6.96
C ALA A 157 -0.86 -5.05 6.01
N GLU A 158 -1.91 -5.17 5.19
CA GLU A 158 -1.99 -6.17 4.13
C GLU A 158 -0.88 -5.99 3.07
N ALA A 159 -0.48 -4.74 2.78
CA ALA A 159 0.60 -4.45 1.85
C ALA A 159 2.00 -4.87 2.35
N PHE A 160 2.17 -5.13 3.65
CA PHE A 160 3.33 -5.88 4.15
C PHE A 160 3.16 -7.39 4.00
N ALA A 161 2.00 -7.92 4.36
CA ALA A 161 1.76 -9.36 4.37
C ALA A 161 1.74 -10.00 2.98
N HIS A 162 1.11 -9.35 2.00
CA HIS A 162 0.94 -9.94 0.68
C HIS A 162 2.28 -10.19 -0.04
N PRO A 163 3.22 -9.25 -0.12
CA PRO A 163 4.51 -9.51 -0.79
C PRO A 163 5.36 -10.54 -0.04
N MET A 164 5.28 -10.55 1.30
CA MET A 164 6.01 -11.48 2.18
C MET A 164 5.38 -12.88 2.28
N THR A 165 4.31 -13.13 1.53
CA THR A 165 3.73 -14.47 1.35
C THR A 165 3.71 -14.89 -0.12
N ALA A 166 3.42 -13.98 -1.05
CA ALA A 166 3.23 -14.27 -2.47
C ALA A 166 4.50 -14.08 -3.33
N VAL A 167 5.46 -13.26 -2.90
CA VAL A 167 6.67 -12.95 -3.69
C VAL A 167 7.91 -13.54 -3.03
N LEU A 168 8.05 -13.32 -1.72
CA LEU A 168 9.10 -13.89 -0.89
C LEU A 168 8.44 -14.50 0.34
N GLN A 169 9.10 -15.47 0.99
CA GLN A 169 8.65 -15.99 2.28
C GLN A 169 9.30 -15.17 3.40
N GLY A 170 8.51 -14.40 4.15
CA GLY A 170 9.00 -13.60 5.27
C GLY A 170 8.05 -13.60 6.47
N ASP A 171 8.59 -13.35 7.67
CA ASP A 171 7.80 -13.23 8.90
C ASP A 171 7.09 -11.88 8.99
N TYR A 172 6.01 -11.71 8.21
CA TYR A 172 5.22 -10.49 8.19
C TYR A 172 4.52 -10.22 9.53
N MET A 173 4.13 -11.27 10.28
CA MET A 173 3.49 -11.11 11.60
C MET A 173 4.48 -10.59 12.64
N GLY A 174 5.71 -11.11 12.65
CA GLY A 174 6.80 -10.60 13.47
C GLY A 174 7.17 -9.16 13.12
N LEU A 175 7.27 -8.85 11.82
CA LEU A 175 7.52 -7.47 11.37
C LEU A 175 6.41 -6.51 11.83
N LEU A 176 5.14 -6.82 11.55
CA LEU A 176 4.02 -5.95 11.92
C LEU A 176 3.97 -5.69 13.44
N ARG A 177 4.23 -6.73 14.26
CA ARG A 177 4.32 -6.59 15.72
C ARG A 177 5.46 -5.68 16.14
N ALA A 178 6.63 -5.80 15.49
CA ALA A 178 7.81 -5.00 15.81
C ALA A 178 7.69 -3.54 15.35
N VAL A 179 7.02 -3.30 14.21
CA VAL A 179 6.65 -1.95 13.74
C VAL A 179 5.64 -1.31 14.70
N GLY A 180 4.70 -2.10 15.21
CA GLY A 180 3.68 -1.62 16.14
C GLY A 180 2.59 -0.81 15.43
N ARG A 181 1.96 0.11 16.18
CA ARG A 181 0.92 0.99 15.63
C ARG A 181 1.52 1.91 14.54
N PRO A 182 0.79 2.16 13.44
CA PRO A 182 -0.65 1.91 13.27
C PRO A 182 -1.02 0.56 12.63
N VAL A 183 -0.05 -0.28 12.25
CA VAL A 183 -0.29 -1.49 11.43
C VAL A 183 -0.42 -2.78 12.23
N ASP A 184 0.10 -2.82 13.46
CA ASP A 184 -0.04 -3.96 14.37
C ASP A 184 -1.51 -4.25 14.75
N GLY A 185 -1.83 -5.53 14.93
CA GLY A 185 -3.17 -6.00 15.29
C GLY A 185 -4.25 -5.74 14.24
N LEU A 186 -3.86 -5.49 12.98
CA LEU A 186 -4.79 -5.32 11.85
C LEU A 186 -4.95 -6.56 10.99
N LEU A 187 -4.06 -7.54 11.16
CA LEU A 187 -4.16 -8.86 10.53
C LEU A 187 -4.28 -9.95 11.61
N GLU A 188 -4.79 -11.10 11.20
CA GLU A 188 -4.75 -12.35 11.95
C GLU A 188 -4.19 -13.46 11.07
N GLN A 189 -3.34 -14.30 11.65
CA GLN A 189 -2.88 -15.53 11.00
C GLN A 189 -4.03 -16.53 10.98
N THR A 190 -4.26 -17.17 9.84
CA THR A 190 -5.20 -18.29 9.66
C THR A 190 -4.44 -19.52 9.19
N ALA A 191 -5.13 -20.67 9.09
CA ALA A 191 -4.54 -21.90 8.57
C ALA A 191 -4.07 -21.77 7.11
N ASP A 192 -4.84 -21.05 6.29
CA ASP A 192 -4.60 -20.91 4.85
C ASP A 192 -3.89 -19.59 4.47
N GLY A 193 -3.36 -18.86 5.46
CA GLY A 193 -2.66 -17.59 5.24
C GLY A 193 -3.01 -16.56 6.31
N TYR A 194 -3.64 -15.46 5.92
CA TYR A 194 -4.01 -14.40 6.85
C TYR A 194 -5.34 -13.77 6.48
N ARG A 195 -5.97 -13.13 7.47
CA ARG A 195 -7.19 -12.35 7.29
C ARG A 195 -7.00 -10.95 7.85
N ARG A 196 -7.62 -9.96 7.21
CA ARG A 196 -7.70 -8.61 7.74
C ARG A 196 -8.72 -8.56 8.88
N ARG A 197 -8.44 -7.77 9.92
CA ARG A 197 -9.39 -7.39 10.98
C ARG A 197 -10.19 -6.13 10.62
N THR A 198 -10.14 -5.73 9.36
CA THR A 198 -10.80 -4.54 8.82
C THR A 198 -11.33 -4.85 7.43
N CYS A 199 -12.40 -4.17 7.02
CA CYS A 199 -12.95 -4.30 5.67
C CYS A 199 -12.24 -3.33 4.73
N CYS A 200 -11.83 -3.76 3.53
CA CYS A 200 -11.23 -2.88 2.50
C CYS A 200 -12.30 -2.25 1.59
N LEU A 201 -13.58 -2.55 1.86
CA LEU A 201 -14.75 -2.13 1.09
C LEU A 201 -14.85 -2.73 -0.33
N TRP A 202 -14.00 -3.70 -0.68
CA TRP A 202 -14.12 -4.39 -1.96
C TRP A 202 -15.46 -5.11 -2.13
N VAL A 203 -15.92 -5.80 -1.08
CA VAL A 203 -17.17 -6.58 -1.07
C VAL A 203 -18.45 -5.73 -1.18
N THR A 204 -18.31 -4.40 -1.15
CA THR A 204 -19.46 -3.50 -1.35
C THR A 204 -19.59 -3.03 -2.79
N LEU A 205 -18.68 -3.45 -3.69
CA LEU A 205 -18.78 -3.19 -5.11
C LEU A 205 -19.84 -4.11 -5.76
N PRO A 206 -20.48 -3.68 -6.86
CA PRO A 206 -21.35 -4.57 -7.64
C PRO A 206 -20.61 -5.83 -8.06
N GLU A 207 -21.25 -6.99 -7.87
CA GLU A 207 -20.74 -8.31 -8.32
C GLU A 207 -19.39 -8.76 -7.70
N ALA A 208 -18.88 -8.03 -6.70
CA ALA A 208 -17.61 -8.34 -6.07
C ALA A 208 -17.75 -9.39 -4.97
N GLU A 209 -17.00 -10.49 -5.12
CA GLU A 209 -16.90 -11.52 -4.10
C GLU A 209 -15.80 -11.20 -3.05
N PRO A 210 -15.93 -11.71 -1.81
CA PRO A 210 -14.89 -11.58 -0.80
C PRO A 210 -13.60 -12.31 -1.23
N CYS A 211 -12.46 -11.61 -1.16
CA CYS A 211 -11.15 -12.21 -1.33
C CYS A 211 -10.78 -13.13 -0.14
N SER A 212 -9.81 -14.03 -0.34
CA SER A 212 -9.36 -14.97 0.69
C SER A 212 -8.92 -14.32 2.02
N THR A 213 -8.46 -13.06 1.97
CA THR A 213 -8.03 -12.28 3.14
C THR A 213 -9.15 -11.43 3.75
N CYS A 214 -10.37 -11.49 3.21
CA CYS A 214 -11.46 -10.60 3.58
C CYS A 214 -11.99 -10.86 5.00
N CYS A 215 -12.21 -9.78 5.76
CA CYS A 215 -12.64 -9.85 7.16
C CYS A 215 -14.06 -10.39 7.36
N VAL A 216 -14.87 -10.46 6.30
CA VAL A 216 -16.25 -10.96 6.37
C VAL A 216 -16.33 -12.47 6.17
N LEU A 217 -15.24 -13.10 5.70
CA LEU A 217 -15.16 -14.54 5.65
C LEU A 217 -15.08 -15.05 7.09
N ARG A 218 -16.07 -15.85 7.49
CA ARG A 218 -16.04 -16.57 8.76
C ARG A 218 -15.27 -17.86 8.54
N GLU A 219 -14.45 -18.25 9.51
CA GLU A 219 -14.12 -19.67 9.62
C GLU A 219 -15.46 -20.39 9.90
N SER A 220 -15.81 -21.36 9.07
CA SER A 220 -16.81 -22.34 9.49
C SER A 220 -16.27 -22.95 10.78
N CYS A 221 -16.98 -22.80 11.90
CA CYS A 221 -16.73 -23.65 13.05
C CYS A 221 -16.77 -25.09 12.54
N ALA A 222 -15.62 -25.75 12.49
CA ALA A 222 -15.59 -27.20 12.45
C ALA A 222 -16.22 -27.65 13.78
N ALA A 223 -17.50 -28.01 13.71
CA ALA A 223 -18.20 -28.72 14.76
C ALA A 223 -17.74 -30.18 14.78
#